data_AF-A0A367WX80-F1
#
_entry.id   AF-A0A367WX80-F1
#
_cell.length_a   1.000
_cell.length_b   1.000
_cell.length_c   1.000
_cell.angle_alpha   90.00
_cell.angle_beta   90.00
_cell.angle_gamma   90.00
#
_symmetry.space_group_name_H-M   'P 1'
#
loop_
_entity.id
_entity.type
_entity.pdbx_description
1 polymer ?
#
loop_
_entity_poly.entity_id
_entity_poly.type
_entity_poly.pdbx_seq_one_letter_code
_entity_poly.pdbx_strand_id
1 'polypeptide(L)'
;MRGKVEGCSLERFESATGLKLMDSNGVKDELPPITTFLNRLLALTIELQGILFSAFEQLLQARIDGAIASGTYDMGLETLKAESFIVTDRQVIHTHPGTGAETRLLTLTERKRNQPVTLNAALAELDDPRARLLINERSGRAAVQIPTTSVMLDDGEIERRVRLIRPMEAVSIPMRTMDETHWGEADQASFATAWNAELAEVPEFTDSILHMVTGLLLPIWKRLPQDSSRVYRLQTDEGERIIGRRVSPAWATNASTSGVTSSLTPDAAYAALIEGRTILDLTEGLQLRRVRVMGANRIELTGFTDTMRDRLRTYGLFSEIISWKLRFFVPVGALGPEIIGKLLDRFPVERISERVAA
;
A
#
# COMPACT_ATOMS: atom_id res chain seq x y z
N MET A 1 -8.36 11.61 26.79
CA MET A 1 -7.76 12.25 27.97
C MET A 1 -7.38 13.68 27.61
N ARG A 2 -7.90 14.70 28.30
CA ARG A 2 -7.52 16.11 28.07
C ARG A 2 -6.07 16.32 28.50
N GLY A 3 -5.22 16.75 27.56
CA GLY A 3 -3.80 16.99 27.76
C GLY A 3 -3.53 18.02 28.85
N LYS A 4 -3.05 17.54 29.99
CA LYS A 4 -2.44 18.34 31.04
C LYS A 4 -0.99 17.90 31.14
N VAL A 5 -0.05 18.83 30.97
CA VAL A 5 1.35 18.59 31.29
C VAL A 5 1.52 18.81 32.78
N GLU A 6 1.82 17.75 33.51
CA GLU A 6 2.07 17.84 34.95
C GLU A 6 3.29 18.73 35.21
N GLY A 7 3.17 19.73 36.08
CA GLY A 7 4.23 20.73 36.34
C GLY A 7 4.21 21.99 35.46
N CYS A 8 3.39 22.05 34.40
CA CYS A 8 3.22 23.25 33.58
C CYS A 8 1.75 23.48 33.19
N SER A 9 1.10 24.47 33.81
CA SER A 9 -0.25 24.89 33.40
C SER A 9 -0.19 25.67 32.08
N LEU A 10 -1.30 25.65 31.33
CA LEU A 10 -1.41 26.39 30.07
C LEU A 10 -1.14 27.90 30.25
N GLU A 11 -1.66 28.49 31.32
CA GLU A 11 -1.41 29.89 31.67
C GLU A 11 0.06 30.19 31.97
N ARG A 12 0.74 29.27 32.68
CA ARG A 12 2.20 29.36 32.94
C ARG A 12 2.99 29.24 31.64
N PHE A 13 2.56 28.37 30.73
CA PHE A 13 3.18 28.18 29.42
C PHE A 13 3.02 29.41 28.51
N GLU A 14 1.81 29.94 28.38
CA GLU A 14 1.53 31.13 27.56
C GLU A 14 2.26 32.36 28.10
N SER A 15 2.32 32.53 29.42
CA SER A 15 3.05 33.63 30.06
C SER A 15 4.55 33.54 29.83
N ALA A 16 5.13 32.33 29.86
CA ALA A 16 6.57 32.13 29.69
C ALA A 16 7.02 32.18 28.22
N THR A 17 6.15 31.78 27.28
CA THR A 17 6.46 31.75 25.84
C THR A 17 6.00 32.99 25.08
N GLY A 18 5.09 33.78 25.66
CA GLY A 18 4.40 34.90 24.99
C GLY A 18 3.45 34.44 23.88
N LEU A 19 3.17 33.14 23.78
CA LEU A 19 2.24 32.58 22.81
C LEU A 19 0.82 32.63 23.38
N LYS A 20 -0.16 32.93 22.53
CA LYS A 20 -1.57 32.87 22.88
C LYS A 20 -2.23 31.78 22.04
N LEU A 21 -2.39 30.62 22.65
CA LEU A 21 -2.89 29.37 22.06
C LEU A 21 -4.40 29.20 22.28
N MET A 22 -4.99 29.94 23.22
CA MET A 22 -6.43 29.93 23.49
C MET A 22 -7.18 31.17 22.95
N ASP A 23 -8.43 30.96 22.55
CA ASP A 23 -9.45 31.97 22.35
C ASP A 23 -10.66 31.72 23.27
N SER A 24 -11.75 32.48 23.08
CA SER A 24 -12.98 32.36 23.88
C SER A 24 -13.74 31.04 23.66
N ASN A 25 -13.42 30.27 22.62
CA ASN A 25 -14.09 29.04 22.23
C ASN A 25 -13.21 27.78 22.42
N GLY A 26 -11.90 27.93 22.65
CA GLY A 26 -10.99 26.82 22.89
C GLY A 26 -9.57 27.10 22.42
N VAL A 27 -8.89 26.07 21.92
CA VAL A 27 -7.60 26.24 21.24
C VAL A 27 -7.86 26.96 19.92
N LYS A 28 -7.06 27.98 19.60
CA LYS A 28 -7.18 28.72 18.34
C LYS A 28 -7.04 27.78 17.14
N ASP A 29 -7.87 28.02 16.12
CA ASP A 29 -7.77 27.33 14.84
C ASP A 29 -6.43 27.62 14.12
N GLU A 30 -5.94 28.86 14.26
CA GLU A 30 -4.66 29.27 13.69
C GLU A 30 -3.57 29.30 14.76
N LEU A 31 -2.86 28.17 14.86
CA LEU A 31 -1.71 28.00 15.74
C LEU A 31 -0.44 28.64 15.14
N PRO A 32 0.50 29.11 15.99
CA PRO A 32 1.77 29.64 15.50
C PRO A 32 2.52 28.60 14.66
N PRO A 33 3.25 29.02 13.61
CA PRO A 33 4.10 28.12 12.82
C PRO A 33 5.03 27.31 13.73
N ILE A 34 5.28 26.04 13.36
CA ILE A 34 6.06 25.11 14.20
C ILE A 34 7.46 25.66 14.55
N THR A 35 8.08 26.40 13.63
CA THR A 35 9.37 27.06 13.85
C THR A 35 9.29 28.15 14.92
N THR A 36 8.21 28.94 14.90
CA THR A 36 7.95 29.95 15.94
C THR A 36 7.68 29.29 17.29
N PHE A 37 6.88 28.22 17.32
CA PHE A 37 6.60 27.47 18.54
C PHE A 37 7.88 26.90 19.18
N LEU A 38 8.71 26.21 18.38
CA LEU A 38 9.96 25.63 18.85
C LEU A 38 10.96 26.68 19.33
N ASN A 39 11.10 27.79 18.62
CA ASN A 39 11.99 28.88 19.03
C ASN A 39 11.56 29.50 20.37
N ARG A 40 10.26 29.56 20.67
CA ARG A 40 9.76 30.04 21.97
C ARG A 40 9.96 29.02 23.08
N LEU A 41 9.84 27.73 22.77
CA LEU A 41 10.05 26.64 23.71
C LEU A 41 11.54 26.51 24.10
N LEU A 42 12.46 26.69 23.14
CA LEU A 42 13.91 26.71 23.35
C LEU A 42 14.43 27.95 24.10
N ALA A 43 13.59 28.98 24.27
CA ALA A 43 13.92 30.18 25.03
C ALA A 43 13.48 30.11 26.51
N LEU A 44 12.81 29.04 26.92
CA LEU A 44 12.35 28.83 28.31
C LEU A 44 13.50 28.48 29.26
N THR A 45 13.25 28.58 30.56
CA THR A 45 14.20 28.12 31.58
C THR A 45 14.43 26.61 31.47
N ILE A 46 15.64 26.15 31.85
CA ILE A 46 16.03 24.73 31.78
C ILE A 46 15.03 23.84 32.52
N GLU A 47 14.53 24.29 33.67
CA GLU A 47 13.51 23.59 34.46
C GLU A 47 12.20 23.39 33.66
N LEU A 48 11.71 24.44 32.99
CA LEU A 48 10.46 24.39 32.26
C LEU A 48 10.60 23.63 30.93
N GLN A 49 11.77 23.73 30.28
CA GLN A 49 12.13 22.89 29.14
C GLN A 49 12.13 21.41 29.52
N GLY A 50 12.75 21.05 30.65
CA GLY A 50 12.79 19.67 31.13
C GLY A 50 11.40 19.07 31.32
N ILE A 51 10.47 19.81 31.93
CA ILE A 51 9.07 19.39 32.11
C ILE A 51 8.36 19.18 30.76
N LEU A 52 8.49 20.14 29.84
CA LEU A 52 7.78 20.12 28.56
C LEU A 52 8.35 19.08 27.59
N PHE A 53 9.67 18.93 27.50
CA PHE A 53 10.30 17.91 26.66
C PHE A 53 10.02 16.51 27.18
N SER A 54 10.03 16.29 28.50
CA SER A 54 9.68 14.98 29.07
C SER A 54 8.24 14.59 28.71
N ALA A 55 7.29 15.52 28.82
CA ALA A 55 5.90 15.26 28.44
C ALA A 55 5.73 15.05 26.93
N PHE A 56 6.48 15.80 26.10
CA PHE A 56 6.49 15.61 24.66
C PHE A 56 7.06 14.23 24.27
N GLU A 57 8.17 13.81 24.87
CA GLU A 57 8.79 12.50 24.65
C GLU A 57 7.85 11.37 25.06
N GLN A 58 7.14 11.49 26.19
CA GLN A 58 6.14 10.51 26.60
C GLN A 58 4.98 10.41 25.60
N LEU A 59 4.47 11.53 25.11
CA LEU A 59 3.41 11.54 24.09
C LEU A 59 3.89 10.98 22.76
N LEU A 60 5.13 11.28 22.38
CA LEU A 60 5.76 10.74 21.19
C LEU A 60 5.95 9.22 21.30
N GLN A 61 6.47 8.75 22.44
CA GLN A 61 6.64 7.32 22.71
C GLN A 61 5.29 6.59 22.70
N ALA A 62 4.26 7.13 23.35
CA ALA A 62 2.93 6.52 23.35
C ALA A 62 2.29 6.48 21.94
N ARG A 63 2.53 7.50 21.11
CA ARG A 63 2.14 7.52 19.69
C ARG A 63 2.90 6.48 18.87
N ILE A 64 4.20 6.34 19.11
CA ILE A 64 5.06 5.32 18.48
C ILE A 64 4.58 3.93 18.87
N ASP A 65 4.40 3.65 20.16
CA ASP A 65 3.94 2.35 20.67
C ASP A 65 2.55 2.00 20.12
N GLY A 66 1.65 2.98 20.05
CA GLY A 66 0.33 2.80 19.42
C GLY A 66 0.42 2.55 17.91
N ALA A 67 1.34 3.21 17.21
CA ALA A 67 1.59 2.95 15.79
C ALA A 67 2.21 1.56 15.58
N ILE A 68 3.09 1.11 16.48
CA ILE A 68 3.70 -0.24 16.43
C ILE A 68 2.61 -1.29 16.65
N ALA A 69 1.80 -1.13 17.69
CA ALA A 69 0.72 -2.06 18.03
C ALA A 69 -0.36 -2.16 16.92
N SER A 70 -0.59 -1.07 16.18
CA SER A 70 -1.50 -1.04 15.02
C SER A 70 -0.83 -1.43 13.69
N GLY A 71 0.47 -1.72 13.69
CA GLY A 71 1.24 -2.04 12.47
C GLY A 71 1.44 -0.87 11.51
N THR A 72 1.07 0.35 11.91
CA THR A 72 1.18 1.58 11.11
C THR A 72 2.49 2.33 11.33
N TYR A 73 3.33 1.88 12.27
CA TYR A 73 4.63 2.48 12.52
C TYR A 73 5.57 2.30 11.32
N ASP A 74 6.12 3.42 10.87
CA ASP A 74 7.09 3.50 9.79
C ASP A 74 8.43 3.94 10.39
N MET A 75 9.38 3.00 10.51
CA MET A 75 10.75 3.25 11.00
C MET A 75 11.58 4.11 10.02
N GLY A 76 11.03 4.51 8.87
CA GLY A 76 11.70 5.32 7.88
C GLY A 76 12.55 4.47 6.92
N LEU A 77 13.87 4.49 7.10
CA LEU A 77 14.81 3.77 6.23
C LEU A 77 15.08 2.36 6.77
N GLU A 78 14.58 1.34 6.08
CA GLU A 78 14.81 -0.06 6.43
C GLU A 78 15.95 -0.65 5.57
N THR A 79 16.86 -1.40 6.17
CA THR A 79 17.89 -2.14 5.40
C THR A 79 17.38 -3.54 5.10
N LEU A 80 17.12 -3.82 3.83
CA LEU A 80 16.76 -5.17 3.38
C LEU A 80 17.98 -6.09 3.52
N LYS A 81 17.74 -7.25 4.12
CA LYS A 81 18.72 -8.32 4.29
C LYS A 81 18.27 -9.55 3.53
N ALA A 82 19.19 -10.12 2.77
CA ALA A 82 19.02 -11.34 2.01
C ALA A 82 20.40 -12.01 1.86
N GLU A 83 20.41 -13.25 1.38
CA GLU A 83 21.65 -13.96 1.08
C GLU A 83 22.32 -13.38 -0.17
N SER A 84 21.52 -12.87 -1.11
CA SER A 84 22.00 -12.21 -2.32
C SER A 84 20.98 -11.23 -2.88
N PHE A 85 21.48 -10.14 -3.46
CA PHE A 85 20.73 -9.18 -4.26
C PHE A 85 21.45 -8.97 -5.60
N ILE A 86 20.79 -9.34 -6.69
CA ILE A 86 21.31 -9.18 -8.05
C ILE A 86 20.39 -8.26 -8.82
N VAL A 87 20.92 -7.16 -9.37
CA VAL A 87 20.14 -6.28 -10.27
C VAL A 87 20.06 -6.94 -11.63
N THR A 88 18.85 -7.29 -12.06
CA THR A 88 18.60 -7.99 -13.33
C THR A 88 18.14 -7.04 -14.44
N ASP A 89 17.55 -5.90 -14.10
CA ASP A 89 17.14 -4.89 -15.08
C ASP A 89 17.20 -3.48 -14.51
N ARG A 90 17.44 -2.50 -15.39
CA ARG A 90 17.47 -1.07 -15.06
C ARG A 90 16.79 -0.26 -16.15
N GLN A 91 15.80 0.54 -15.76
CA GLN A 91 15.09 1.41 -16.67
C GLN A 91 14.96 2.83 -16.12
N VAL A 92 15.26 3.83 -16.93
CA VAL A 92 14.97 5.24 -16.61
C VAL A 92 13.48 5.50 -16.77
N ILE A 93 12.83 6.02 -15.72
CA ILE A 93 11.38 6.31 -15.72
C ILE A 93 11.08 7.81 -15.59
N HIS A 94 12.10 8.62 -15.27
CA HIS A 94 12.04 10.07 -15.26
C HIS A 94 13.45 10.65 -15.33
N THR A 95 13.59 11.79 -16.00
CA THR A 95 14.82 12.59 -16.01
C THR A 95 14.46 14.01 -15.61
N HIS A 96 15.10 14.52 -14.56
CA HIS A 96 14.81 15.85 -14.05
C HIS A 96 15.27 16.93 -15.05
N PRO A 97 14.40 17.83 -15.51
CA PRO A 97 14.69 18.73 -16.65
C PRO A 97 15.78 19.77 -16.34
N GLY A 98 15.96 20.15 -15.07
CA GLY A 98 16.94 21.16 -14.67
C GLY A 98 18.34 20.60 -14.36
N THR A 99 18.44 19.33 -13.97
CA THR A 99 19.71 18.74 -13.48
C THR A 99 20.17 17.54 -14.30
N GLY A 100 19.32 17.00 -15.18
CA GLY A 100 19.58 15.76 -15.90
C GLY A 100 19.59 14.51 -15.01
N ALA A 101 19.33 14.65 -13.71
CA ALA A 101 19.36 13.53 -12.78
C ALA A 101 18.23 12.54 -13.10
N GLU A 102 18.58 11.26 -13.18
CA GLU A 102 17.65 10.19 -13.54
C GLU A 102 17.01 9.57 -12.31
N THR A 103 15.74 9.22 -12.45
CA THR A 103 15.01 8.31 -11.58
C THR A 103 14.86 6.99 -12.32
N ARG A 104 15.30 5.91 -11.69
CA ARG A 104 15.37 4.58 -12.32
C ARG A 104 14.50 3.58 -11.58
N LEU A 105 13.77 2.78 -12.34
CA LEU A 105 13.18 1.53 -11.88
C LEU A 105 14.22 0.43 -12.04
N LEU A 106 14.48 -0.28 -10.95
CA LEU A 106 15.35 -1.45 -10.90
C LEU A 106 14.50 -2.69 -10.67
N THR A 107 14.83 -3.78 -11.38
CA THR A 107 14.37 -5.12 -11.05
C THR A 107 15.54 -5.86 -10.43
N LEU A 108 15.31 -6.46 -9.26
CA LEU A 108 16.31 -7.22 -8.53
C LEU A 108 15.79 -8.62 -8.26
N THR A 109 16.67 -9.61 -8.34
CA THR A 109 16.45 -10.93 -7.75
C THR A 109 16.97 -10.89 -6.32
N GLU A 110 16.07 -11.15 -5.37
CA GLU A 110 16.37 -11.33 -3.95
C GLU A 110 16.38 -12.83 -3.63
N ARG A 111 17.51 -13.34 -3.15
CA ARG A 111 17.65 -14.72 -2.66
C ARG A 111 17.61 -14.75 -1.14
N LYS A 112 16.67 -15.50 -0.56
CA LYS A 112 16.57 -15.69 0.89
C LYS A 112 16.73 -17.16 1.26
N ARG A 113 17.47 -17.42 2.33
CA ARG A 113 17.54 -18.74 2.94
C ARG A 113 16.21 -19.09 3.59
N ASN A 114 15.70 -20.27 3.27
CA ASN A 114 14.47 -20.77 3.88
C ASN A 114 14.73 -21.17 5.33
N GLN A 115 13.81 -20.81 6.21
CA GLN A 115 13.86 -21.13 7.64
C GLN A 115 12.58 -21.86 8.02
N PRO A 116 12.44 -23.14 7.65
CA PRO A 116 11.22 -23.86 7.94
C PRO A 116 11.07 -24.12 9.44
N VAL A 117 9.82 -24.13 9.91
CA VAL A 117 9.48 -24.55 11.27
C VAL A 117 9.84 -26.02 11.43
N THR A 118 10.74 -26.30 12.37
CA THR A 118 11.18 -27.67 12.66
C THR A 118 10.03 -28.50 13.22
N LEU A 119 10.08 -29.82 13.05
CA LEU A 119 9.08 -30.73 13.63
C LEU A 119 8.95 -30.52 15.15
N ASN A 120 10.08 -30.36 15.86
CA ASN A 120 10.05 -30.11 17.31
C ASN A 120 9.36 -28.81 17.67
N ALA A 121 9.59 -27.73 16.91
CA ALA A 121 8.91 -26.46 17.13
C ALA A 121 7.41 -26.56 16.82
N ALA A 122 7.04 -27.27 15.76
CA ALA A 122 5.64 -27.51 15.41
C ALA A 122 4.92 -28.32 16.51
N LEU A 123 5.56 -29.36 17.06
CA LEU A 123 5.01 -30.16 18.14
C LEU A 123 4.95 -29.39 19.48
N ALA A 124 5.84 -28.42 19.71
CA ALA A 124 5.81 -27.59 20.92
C ALA A 124 4.55 -26.72 21.02
N GLU A 125 3.89 -26.41 19.90
CA GLU A 125 2.60 -25.71 19.90
C GLU A 125 1.48 -26.50 20.60
N LEU A 126 1.65 -27.82 20.79
CA LEU A 126 0.72 -28.66 21.56
C LEU A 126 0.70 -28.36 23.07
N ASP A 127 1.59 -27.49 23.55
CA ASP A 127 1.51 -26.93 24.90
C ASP A 127 0.19 -26.14 25.11
N ASP A 128 -0.43 -25.59 24.03
CA ASP A 128 -1.82 -25.11 24.08
C ASP A 128 -2.80 -26.28 23.91
N PRO A 129 -3.69 -26.57 24.89
CA PRO A 129 -4.67 -27.65 24.80
C PRO A 129 -5.65 -27.54 23.61
N ARG A 130 -5.74 -26.37 22.99
CA ARG A 130 -6.58 -26.10 21.82
C ARG A 130 -5.84 -26.32 20.50
N ALA A 131 -4.55 -26.58 20.53
CA ALA A 131 -3.79 -26.93 19.33
C ALA A 131 -4.20 -28.32 18.81
N ARG A 132 -4.15 -28.49 17.49
CA ARG A 132 -4.48 -29.75 16.82
C ARG A 132 -3.47 -30.05 15.72
N LEU A 133 -3.06 -31.31 15.62
CA LEU A 133 -2.26 -31.80 14.49
C LEU A 133 -3.21 -32.21 13.38
N LEU A 134 -2.99 -31.67 12.19
CA LEU A 134 -3.86 -31.90 11.04
C LEU A 134 -3.06 -32.47 9.87
N ILE A 135 -3.70 -33.35 9.10
CA ILE A 135 -3.25 -33.76 7.77
C ILE A 135 -4.35 -33.46 6.77
N ASN A 136 -3.97 -32.89 5.63
CA ASN A 136 -4.89 -32.65 4.54
C ASN A 136 -5.12 -33.95 3.77
N GLU A 137 -6.32 -34.51 3.84
CA GLU A 137 -6.66 -35.82 3.26
C GLU A 137 -6.46 -35.87 1.74
N ARG A 138 -6.57 -34.72 1.05
CA ARG A 138 -6.40 -34.64 -0.41
C ARG A 138 -4.94 -34.50 -0.84
N SER A 139 -4.14 -33.75 -0.10
CA SER A 139 -2.75 -33.43 -0.48
C SER A 139 -1.69 -34.18 0.33
N GLY A 140 -2.06 -34.85 1.43
CA GLY A 140 -1.14 -35.52 2.35
C GLY A 140 -0.27 -34.58 3.19
N ARG A 141 -0.48 -33.26 3.09
CA ARG A 141 0.31 -32.23 3.78
C ARG A 141 -0.09 -32.09 5.24
N ALA A 142 0.85 -31.72 6.09
CA ALA A 142 0.65 -31.55 7.52
C ALA A 142 0.49 -30.06 7.89
N ALA A 143 -0.30 -29.79 8.92
CA ALA A 143 -0.43 -28.47 9.52
C ALA A 143 -0.70 -28.57 11.02
N VAL A 144 -0.16 -27.65 11.81
CA VAL A 144 -0.58 -27.44 13.20
C VAL A 144 -1.62 -26.34 13.21
N GLN A 145 -2.80 -26.63 13.74
CA GLN A 145 -3.81 -25.62 14.00
C GLN A 145 -3.63 -25.09 15.41
N ILE A 146 -3.49 -23.77 15.55
CA ILE A 146 -3.53 -23.07 16.84
C ILE A 146 -4.61 -21.98 16.86
N PRO A 147 -5.12 -21.61 18.04
CA PRO A 147 -6.00 -20.44 18.20
C PRO A 147 -5.30 -19.15 17.77
N THR A 148 -6.05 -18.22 17.20
CA THR A 148 -5.52 -16.89 16.87
C THR A 148 -6.56 -15.80 17.14
N THR A 149 -6.16 -14.53 17.01
CA THR A 149 -7.02 -13.39 17.27
C THR A 149 -8.21 -13.34 16.31
N SER A 150 -9.39 -13.06 16.86
CA SER A 150 -10.60 -12.83 16.06
C SER A 150 -10.55 -11.44 15.43
N VAL A 151 -11.25 -11.25 14.31
CA VAL A 151 -11.34 -9.97 13.60
C VAL A 151 -12.80 -9.51 13.60
N MET A 152 -13.02 -8.21 13.80
CA MET A 152 -14.34 -7.59 13.64
C MET A 152 -14.52 -7.23 12.16
N LEU A 153 -15.59 -7.71 11.55
CA LEU A 153 -15.96 -7.41 10.17
C LEU A 153 -16.67 -6.05 10.09
N ASP A 154 -16.81 -5.51 8.87
CA ASP A 154 -17.40 -4.19 8.63
C ASP A 154 -18.89 -4.11 9.03
N ASP A 155 -19.56 -5.25 9.13
CA ASP A 155 -20.94 -5.40 9.62
C ASP A 155 -21.04 -5.49 11.15
N GLY A 156 -19.91 -5.48 11.86
CA GLY A 156 -19.82 -5.61 13.31
C GLY A 156 -19.80 -7.04 13.83
N GLU A 157 -19.86 -8.06 12.97
CA GLU A 157 -19.73 -9.46 13.39
C GLU A 157 -18.28 -9.78 13.80
N ILE A 158 -18.14 -10.66 14.79
CA ILE A 158 -16.83 -11.16 15.23
C ILE A 158 -16.54 -12.46 14.48
N GLU A 159 -15.55 -12.43 13.59
CA GLU A 159 -15.08 -13.61 12.88
C GLU A 159 -13.98 -14.32 13.70
N ARG A 160 -14.32 -15.52 14.20
CA ARG A 160 -13.35 -16.40 14.85
C ARG A 160 -12.46 -17.06 13.82
N ARG A 161 -11.16 -17.14 14.14
CA ARG A 161 -10.13 -17.66 13.24
C ARG A 161 -9.23 -18.66 13.97
N VAL A 162 -8.63 -19.54 13.19
CA VAL A 162 -7.53 -20.41 13.60
C VAL A 162 -6.33 -20.15 12.72
N ARG A 163 -5.12 -20.37 13.22
CA ARG A 163 -3.89 -20.25 12.45
C ARG A 163 -3.37 -21.65 12.15
N LEU A 164 -3.21 -21.95 10.87
CA LEU A 164 -2.55 -23.15 10.38
C LEU A 164 -1.07 -22.86 10.15
N ILE A 165 -0.22 -23.50 10.93
CA ILE A 165 1.24 -23.46 10.79
C ILE A 165 1.67 -24.67 9.97
N ARG A 166 2.43 -24.43 8.93
CA ARG A 166 3.09 -25.39 8.04
C ARG A 166 4.59 -25.11 8.03
N PRO A 167 5.44 -25.98 7.46
CA PRO A 167 6.88 -25.78 7.50
C PRO A 167 7.34 -24.38 7.04
N MET A 168 6.78 -23.87 5.94
CA MET A 168 7.19 -22.57 5.36
C MET A 168 6.12 -21.47 5.46
N GLU A 169 4.95 -21.77 6.02
CA GLU A 169 3.77 -20.91 5.92
C GLU A 169 3.01 -20.89 7.24
N ALA A 170 2.41 -19.75 7.59
CA ALA A 170 1.47 -19.68 8.70
C ALA A 170 0.28 -18.80 8.31
N VAL A 171 -0.87 -19.40 8.06
CA VAL A 171 -2.06 -18.73 7.51
C VAL A 171 -3.18 -18.77 8.53
N SER A 172 -3.82 -17.62 8.75
CA SER A 172 -5.02 -17.53 9.60
C SER A 172 -6.28 -17.65 8.75
N ILE A 173 -7.11 -18.64 9.04
CA ILE A 173 -8.35 -18.94 8.31
C ILE A 173 -9.57 -18.84 9.22
N PRO A 174 -10.74 -18.42 8.71
CA PRO A 174 -11.98 -18.42 9.48
C PRO A 174 -12.33 -19.82 9.97
N MET A 175 -12.75 -19.92 11.23
CA MET A 175 -13.13 -21.21 11.82
C MET A 175 -14.32 -21.84 11.08
N ARG A 176 -15.25 -21.02 10.59
CA ARG A 176 -16.40 -21.44 9.77
C ARG A 176 -16.02 -22.13 8.45
N THR A 177 -14.86 -21.79 7.89
CA THR A 177 -14.37 -22.39 6.62
C THR A 177 -13.56 -23.67 6.85
N MET A 178 -13.27 -24.03 8.10
CA MET A 178 -12.53 -25.27 8.40
C MET A 178 -13.28 -26.50 7.91
N ASP A 179 -14.59 -26.55 8.08
CA ASP A 179 -15.42 -27.69 7.68
C ASP A 179 -15.45 -27.89 6.15
N GLU A 180 -15.17 -26.84 5.39
CA GLU A 180 -15.07 -26.87 3.92
C GLU A 180 -13.67 -27.28 3.43
N THR A 181 -12.72 -27.40 4.36
CA THR A 181 -11.35 -27.81 4.04
C THR A 181 -11.18 -29.32 4.19
N HIS A 182 -10.15 -29.89 3.56
CA HIS A 182 -9.82 -31.31 3.70
C HIS A 182 -8.86 -31.60 4.87
N TRP A 183 -8.81 -30.73 5.89
CA TRP A 183 -7.93 -30.92 7.04
C TRP A 183 -8.60 -31.83 8.07
N GLY A 184 -8.07 -33.04 8.22
CA GLY A 184 -8.48 -34.01 9.25
C GLY A 184 -7.50 -34.03 10.42
N GLU A 185 -7.99 -34.26 11.62
CA GLU A 185 -7.13 -34.47 12.80
C GLU A 185 -6.31 -35.76 12.64
N ALA A 186 -5.02 -35.67 12.97
CA ALA A 186 -4.07 -36.76 12.80
C ALA A 186 -3.34 -37.07 14.11
N ASP A 187 -2.94 -38.33 14.27
CA ASP A 187 -2.04 -38.71 15.36
C ASP A 187 -0.62 -38.15 15.14
N GLN A 188 0.15 -38.06 16.22
CA GLN A 188 1.49 -37.48 16.19
C GLN A 188 2.46 -38.21 15.25
N ALA A 189 2.34 -39.53 15.09
CA ALA A 189 3.24 -40.29 14.22
C ALA A 189 2.96 -40.00 12.75
N SER A 190 1.69 -40.07 12.35
CA SER A 190 1.26 -39.72 10.98
C SER A 190 1.63 -38.29 10.63
N PHE A 191 1.39 -37.35 11.56
CA PHE A 191 1.77 -35.94 11.40
C PHE A 191 3.28 -35.76 11.22
N ALA A 192 4.09 -36.39 12.07
CA ALA A 192 5.55 -36.29 12.00
C ALA A 192 6.10 -36.83 10.67
N THR A 193 5.54 -37.91 10.14
CA THR A 193 5.90 -38.44 8.82
C THR A 193 5.59 -37.44 7.72
N ALA A 194 4.37 -36.90 7.68
CA ALA A 194 3.96 -35.92 6.67
C ALA A 194 4.77 -34.61 6.77
N TRP A 195 5.02 -34.11 7.99
CA TRP A 195 5.81 -32.91 8.21
C TRP A 195 7.27 -33.07 7.78
N ASN A 196 7.90 -34.20 8.12
CA ASN A 196 9.28 -34.47 7.70
C ASN A 196 9.40 -34.67 6.19
N ALA A 197 8.39 -35.25 5.54
CA ALA A 197 8.34 -35.35 4.09
C ALA A 197 8.33 -33.94 3.45
N GLU A 198 7.50 -33.02 3.96
CA GLU A 198 7.51 -31.63 3.48
C GLU A 198 8.83 -30.92 3.77
N LEU A 199 9.42 -31.10 4.96
CA LEU A 199 10.72 -30.51 5.30
C LEU A 199 11.84 -30.96 4.36
N ALA A 200 11.82 -32.22 3.93
CA ALA A 200 12.80 -32.76 2.99
C ALA A 200 12.69 -32.13 1.59
N GLU A 201 11.51 -31.61 1.23
CA GLU A 201 11.26 -30.93 -0.05
C GLU A 201 11.54 -29.42 0.01
N VAL A 202 11.79 -28.84 1.19
CA VAL A 202 12.08 -27.40 1.32
C VAL A 202 13.47 -27.11 0.73
N PRO A 203 13.57 -26.27 -0.32
CA PRO A 203 14.87 -25.89 -0.85
C PRO A 203 15.64 -25.03 0.16
N GLU A 204 16.97 -25.03 0.09
CA GLU A 204 17.79 -24.21 0.98
C GLU A 204 17.52 -22.70 0.81
N PHE A 205 17.22 -22.27 -0.41
CA PHE A 205 16.96 -20.88 -0.76
C PHE A 205 15.70 -20.73 -1.61
N THR A 206 15.07 -19.56 -1.50
CA THR A 206 14.00 -19.09 -2.38
C THR A 206 14.41 -17.79 -3.04
N ASP A 207 14.26 -17.72 -4.36
CA ASP A 207 14.47 -16.51 -5.15
C ASP A 207 13.14 -15.79 -5.37
N SER A 208 13.15 -14.47 -5.24
CA SER A 208 11.97 -13.62 -5.48
C SER A 208 12.35 -12.35 -6.23
N ILE A 209 11.40 -11.79 -6.98
CA ILE A 209 11.62 -10.56 -7.74
C ILE A 209 11.17 -9.36 -6.91
N LEU A 210 12.07 -8.39 -6.82
CA LEU A 210 11.87 -7.12 -6.15
C LEU A 210 11.96 -5.99 -7.18
N HIS A 211 10.97 -5.08 -7.18
CA HIS A 211 11.05 -3.86 -7.98
C HIS A 211 11.28 -2.65 -7.06
N MET A 212 12.25 -1.82 -7.41
CA MET A 212 12.63 -0.64 -6.64
C MET A 212 12.79 0.60 -7.51
N VAL A 213 12.23 1.72 -7.07
CA VAL A 213 12.43 3.03 -7.69
C VAL A 213 13.52 3.79 -6.94
N THR A 214 14.53 4.25 -7.66
CA THR A 214 15.79 4.78 -7.14
C THR A 214 16.15 6.10 -7.81
N GLY A 215 17.04 6.88 -7.20
CA GLY A 215 17.42 8.22 -7.69
C GLY A 215 16.54 9.32 -7.08
N LEU A 216 16.25 10.38 -7.85
CA LEU A 216 15.44 11.49 -7.35
C LEU A 216 13.96 11.09 -7.29
N LEU A 217 13.43 10.88 -6.09
CA LEU A 217 12.04 10.44 -5.90
C LEU A 217 11.04 11.58 -5.82
N LEU A 218 11.44 12.74 -5.28
CA LEU A 218 10.53 13.89 -5.11
C LEU A 218 9.82 14.32 -6.40
N PRO A 219 10.50 14.41 -7.56
CA PRO A 219 9.85 14.81 -8.82
C PRO A 219 8.71 13.88 -9.27
N ILE A 220 8.75 12.61 -8.85
CA ILE A 220 7.74 11.60 -9.18
C ILE A 220 6.92 11.16 -7.97
N TRP A 221 6.99 11.89 -6.85
CA TRP A 221 6.41 11.46 -5.57
C TRP A 221 4.92 11.12 -5.66
N LYS A 222 4.15 11.93 -6.42
CA LYS A 222 2.72 11.72 -6.66
C LYS A 222 2.41 10.45 -7.46
N ARG A 223 3.38 9.94 -8.23
CA ARG A 223 3.24 8.72 -9.05
C ARG A 223 3.55 7.45 -8.27
N LEU A 224 4.32 7.54 -7.18
CA LEU A 224 4.66 6.38 -6.35
C LEU A 224 3.43 5.87 -5.57
N PRO A 225 3.39 4.57 -5.20
CA PRO A 225 2.34 4.04 -4.36
C PRO A 225 2.23 4.82 -3.04
N GLN A 226 1.00 5.20 -2.67
CA GLN A 226 0.71 6.00 -1.47
C GLN A 226 0.41 5.12 -0.25
N ASP A 227 0.18 3.81 -0.44
CA ASP A 227 -0.15 2.86 0.63
C ASP A 227 1.01 2.64 1.62
N SER A 228 2.22 3.01 1.23
CA SER A 228 3.41 2.99 2.06
C SER A 228 4.29 4.18 1.67
N SER A 229 5.00 4.79 2.61
CA SER A 229 6.07 5.77 2.35
C SER A 229 7.48 5.19 2.50
N ARG A 230 7.58 3.89 2.81
CA ARG A 230 8.82 3.23 3.23
C ARG A 230 9.90 3.33 2.16
N VAL A 231 11.10 3.66 2.61
CA VAL A 231 12.32 3.68 1.80
C VAL A 231 13.20 2.54 2.29
N TYR A 232 13.74 1.80 1.33
CA TYR A 232 14.59 0.66 1.58
C TYR A 232 16.03 0.95 1.14
N ARG A 233 16.97 0.44 1.90
CA ARG A 233 18.39 0.35 1.56
C ARG A 233 18.74 -1.11 1.36
N LEU A 234 19.51 -1.42 0.33
CA LEU A 234 20.15 -2.73 0.16
C LEU A 234 21.54 -2.57 -0.41
N GLN A 235 22.35 -3.62 -0.29
CA GLN A 235 23.64 -3.73 -0.94
C GLN A 235 23.61 -4.97 -1.83
N THR A 236 23.99 -4.82 -3.10
CA THR A 236 24.09 -5.93 -4.05
C THR A 236 25.34 -6.77 -3.80
N ASP A 237 25.39 -7.94 -4.42
CA ASP A 237 26.55 -8.84 -4.37
C ASP A 237 27.81 -8.18 -4.94
N GLU A 238 27.64 -7.27 -5.89
CA GLU A 238 28.71 -6.46 -6.50
C GLU A 238 29.15 -5.27 -5.63
N GLY A 239 28.53 -5.08 -4.45
CA GLY A 239 28.84 -3.99 -3.53
C GLY A 239 28.11 -2.67 -3.84
N GLU A 240 27.22 -2.64 -4.81
CA GLU A 240 26.41 -1.45 -5.11
C GLU A 240 25.43 -1.18 -3.96
N ARG A 241 25.41 0.05 -3.46
CA ARG A 241 24.46 0.49 -2.44
C ARG A 241 23.27 1.15 -3.11
N ILE A 242 22.11 0.52 -2.98
CA ILE A 242 20.85 0.97 -3.57
C ILE A 242 19.96 1.53 -2.46
N ILE A 243 19.40 2.71 -2.70
CA ILE A 243 18.37 3.33 -1.86
C ILE A 243 17.19 3.67 -2.75
N GLY A 244 15.99 3.26 -2.34
CA GLY A 244 14.80 3.47 -3.15
C GLY A 244 13.51 3.00 -2.48
N ARG A 245 12.41 3.15 -3.19
CA ARG A 245 11.09 2.69 -2.74
C ARG A 245 10.70 1.41 -3.44
N ARG A 246 10.23 0.42 -2.67
CA ARG A 246 9.66 -0.81 -3.22
C ARG A 246 8.32 -0.50 -3.88
N VAL A 247 8.10 -1.09 -5.05
CA VAL A 247 6.87 -0.96 -5.83
C VAL A 247 6.36 -2.35 -6.21
N SER A 248 5.05 -2.47 -6.45
CA SER A 248 4.47 -3.73 -6.92
C SER A 248 4.90 -4.03 -8.36
N PRO A 249 4.88 -5.29 -8.80
CA PRO A 249 5.10 -5.64 -10.20
C PRO A 249 4.18 -4.88 -11.17
N ALA A 250 2.90 -4.75 -10.83
CA ALA A 250 1.93 -3.99 -11.63
C ALA A 250 2.32 -2.51 -11.78
N TRP A 251 2.78 -1.88 -10.68
CA TRP A 251 3.29 -0.51 -10.75
C TRP A 251 4.55 -0.42 -11.62
N ALA A 252 5.47 -1.38 -11.47
CA ALA A 252 6.71 -1.44 -12.23
C ALA A 252 6.43 -1.51 -13.74
N THR A 253 5.55 -2.42 -14.18
CA THR A 253 5.10 -2.52 -15.58
C THR A 253 4.50 -1.21 -16.09
N ASN A 254 3.63 -0.57 -15.30
CA ASN A 254 3.04 0.72 -15.69
C ASN A 254 4.09 1.84 -15.77
N ALA A 255 5.03 1.90 -14.84
CA ALA A 255 6.08 2.91 -14.83
C ALA A 255 7.08 2.70 -15.98
N SER A 256 7.42 1.46 -16.29
CA SER A 256 8.20 1.07 -17.47
C SER A 256 7.53 1.49 -18.77
N THR A 257 6.20 1.41 -18.83
CA THR A 257 5.42 1.78 -20.03
C THR A 257 5.19 3.30 -20.10
N SER A 258 5.22 3.99 -18.97
CA SER A 258 5.03 5.46 -18.86
C SER A 258 6.34 6.24 -19.00
N GLY A 259 7.49 5.60 -18.80
CA GLY A 259 8.83 6.16 -19.06
C GLY A 259 9.23 6.11 -20.54
N VAL A 260 8.54 5.25 -21.30
CA VAL A 260 8.46 5.36 -22.75
C VAL A 260 7.30 6.32 -23.02
N THR A 261 7.51 7.37 -23.80
CA THR A 261 6.44 8.09 -24.49
C THR A 261 5.79 7.17 -25.53
N SER A 262 5.31 6.00 -25.11
CA SER A 262 4.44 5.17 -25.92
C SER A 262 3.07 5.82 -25.81
N SER A 263 2.78 6.71 -26.78
CA SER A 263 1.44 7.16 -27.07
C SER A 263 0.51 5.96 -27.03
N LEU A 264 -0.30 5.84 -25.98
CA LEU A 264 -1.38 4.86 -25.93
C LEU A 264 -2.24 5.17 -27.16
N THR A 265 -2.18 4.31 -28.18
CA THR A 265 -2.90 4.58 -29.41
C THR A 265 -4.40 4.61 -29.09
N PRO A 266 -5.20 5.45 -29.78
CA PRO A 266 -6.62 5.55 -29.46
C PRO A 266 -7.35 4.20 -29.54
N ASP A 267 -6.93 3.32 -30.45
CA ASP A 267 -7.44 1.95 -30.56
C ASP A 267 -7.09 1.07 -29.35
N ALA A 268 -5.84 1.14 -28.85
CA ALA A 268 -5.43 0.39 -27.68
C ALA A 268 -6.12 0.90 -26.39
N ALA A 269 -6.26 2.22 -26.27
CA ALA A 269 -7.01 2.86 -25.18
C ALA A 269 -8.48 2.41 -25.19
N TYR A 270 -9.12 2.43 -26.34
CA TYR A 270 -10.50 2.00 -26.51
C TYR A 270 -10.68 0.52 -26.18
N ALA A 271 -9.79 -0.36 -26.68
CA ALA A 271 -9.84 -1.79 -26.39
C ALA A 271 -9.71 -2.09 -24.89
N ALA A 272 -8.75 -1.46 -24.20
CA ALA A 272 -8.55 -1.63 -22.76
C ALA A 272 -9.76 -1.15 -21.92
N LEU A 273 -10.38 -0.04 -22.33
CA LEU A 273 -11.60 0.46 -21.69
C LEU A 273 -12.81 -0.44 -21.96
N ILE A 274 -12.95 -1.01 -23.15
CA ILE A 274 -14.02 -1.99 -23.44
C ILE A 274 -13.82 -3.30 -22.69
N GLU A 275 -12.58 -3.74 -22.49
CA GLU A 275 -12.26 -4.92 -21.67
C GLU A 275 -12.72 -4.71 -20.22
N GLY A 276 -12.60 -3.48 -19.70
CA GLY A 276 -13.21 -3.05 -18.44
C GLY A 276 -12.40 -3.31 -17.19
N ARG A 277 -11.15 -3.77 -17.35
CA ARG A 277 -10.15 -3.87 -16.29
C ARG A 277 -9.33 -2.61 -16.13
N THR A 278 -9.45 -1.65 -17.05
CA THR A 278 -8.60 -0.46 -17.10
C THR A 278 -9.38 0.82 -16.79
N ILE A 279 -8.74 1.71 -16.05
CA ILE A 279 -9.14 3.09 -15.80
C ILE A 279 -8.01 3.98 -16.33
N LEU A 280 -8.37 4.98 -17.14
CA LEU A 280 -7.42 6.00 -17.60
C LEU A 280 -7.68 7.30 -16.86
N ASP A 281 -6.72 7.73 -16.06
CA ASP A 281 -6.70 9.05 -15.46
C ASP A 281 -6.00 10.01 -16.44
N LEU A 282 -6.70 11.06 -16.83
CA LEU A 282 -6.24 12.08 -17.77
C LEU A 282 -5.93 13.38 -17.02
N THR A 283 -5.16 14.27 -17.65
CA THR A 283 -4.91 15.62 -17.12
C THR A 283 -6.21 16.37 -16.81
N GLU A 284 -6.12 17.37 -15.94
CA GLU A 284 -7.27 18.18 -15.48
C GLU A 284 -8.31 17.38 -14.65
N GLY A 285 -7.89 16.25 -14.07
CA GLY A 285 -8.72 15.43 -13.17
C GLY A 285 -9.80 14.62 -13.87
N LEU A 286 -9.70 14.48 -15.20
CA LEU A 286 -10.60 13.70 -16.02
C LEU A 286 -10.29 12.19 -15.88
N GLN A 287 -11.30 11.35 -15.95
CA GLN A 287 -11.12 9.89 -15.87
C GLN A 287 -12.04 9.17 -16.85
N LEU A 288 -11.49 8.23 -17.61
CA LEU A 288 -12.23 7.30 -18.46
C LEU A 288 -12.27 5.91 -17.82
N ARG A 289 -13.46 5.32 -17.77
CA ARG A 289 -13.65 3.96 -17.26
C ARG A 289 -14.86 3.28 -17.86
N ARG A 290 -14.88 1.94 -17.82
CA ARG A 290 -16.06 1.15 -18.17
C ARG A 290 -17.07 1.13 -17.04
N VAL A 291 -18.32 1.43 -17.35
CA VAL A 291 -19.46 1.33 -16.44
C VAL A 291 -20.60 0.55 -17.07
N ARG A 292 -21.41 -0.10 -16.23
CA ARG A 292 -22.65 -0.74 -16.66
C ARG A 292 -23.81 0.21 -16.36
N VAL A 293 -24.54 0.61 -17.40
CA VAL A 293 -25.68 1.54 -17.31
C VAL A 293 -26.84 0.95 -18.12
N MET A 294 -28.01 0.82 -17.49
CA MET A 294 -29.22 0.24 -18.10
C MET A 294 -28.95 -1.09 -18.83
N GLY A 295 -28.18 -1.98 -18.19
CA GLY A 295 -27.87 -3.31 -18.73
C GLY A 295 -26.75 -3.36 -19.79
N ALA A 296 -26.29 -2.21 -20.30
CA ALA A 296 -25.25 -2.13 -21.32
C ALA A 296 -23.90 -1.64 -20.74
N ASN A 297 -22.80 -2.16 -21.29
CA ASN A 297 -21.46 -1.69 -20.97
C ASN A 297 -21.14 -0.43 -21.79
N ARG A 298 -20.73 0.63 -21.11
CA ARG A 298 -20.42 1.94 -21.70
C ARG A 298 -19.09 2.46 -21.16
N ILE A 299 -18.41 3.31 -21.93
CA ILE A 299 -17.23 4.05 -21.46
C ILE A 299 -17.71 5.42 -20.99
N GLU A 300 -17.51 5.73 -19.71
CA GLU A 300 -17.89 6.99 -19.09
C GLU A 300 -16.68 7.88 -18.89
N LEU A 301 -16.86 9.19 -19.15
CA LEU A 301 -15.94 10.25 -18.75
C LEU A 301 -16.45 10.92 -17.47
N THR A 302 -15.62 10.94 -16.42
CA THR A 302 -15.88 11.63 -15.16
C THR A 302 -14.85 12.72 -14.88
N GLY A 303 -15.13 13.62 -13.93
CA GLY A 303 -14.22 14.71 -13.54
C GLY A 303 -14.32 15.98 -14.38
N PHE A 304 -15.23 16.03 -15.36
CA PHE A 304 -15.41 17.20 -16.22
C PHE A 304 -16.06 18.37 -15.46
N THR A 305 -15.73 19.59 -15.86
CA THR A 305 -16.32 20.82 -15.34
C THR A 305 -17.41 21.35 -16.27
N ASP A 306 -18.22 22.28 -15.77
CA ASP A 306 -19.33 22.89 -16.50
C ASP A 306 -18.92 23.56 -17.82
N THR A 307 -17.72 24.14 -17.87
CA THR A 307 -17.16 24.82 -19.05
C THR A 307 -16.67 23.85 -20.12
N MET A 308 -16.48 22.57 -19.79
CA MET A 308 -16.03 21.54 -20.74
C MET A 308 -17.17 20.93 -21.56
N ARG A 309 -18.43 21.08 -21.13
CA ARG A 309 -19.58 20.35 -21.69
C ARG A 309 -19.75 20.52 -23.20
N ASP A 310 -19.71 21.76 -23.68
CA ASP A 310 -19.92 22.03 -25.11
C ASP A 310 -18.78 21.44 -25.95
N ARG A 311 -17.55 21.51 -25.45
CA ARG A 311 -16.38 20.91 -26.11
C ARG A 311 -16.46 19.40 -26.16
N LEU A 312 -16.89 18.75 -25.08
CA LEU A 312 -17.07 17.29 -25.05
C LEU A 312 -18.11 16.82 -26.07
N ARG A 313 -19.19 17.58 -26.27
CA ARG A 313 -20.16 17.32 -27.35
C ARG A 313 -19.54 17.46 -28.72
N THR A 314 -18.76 18.52 -28.94
CA THR A 314 -18.04 18.74 -30.20
C THR A 314 -17.06 17.61 -30.52
N TYR A 315 -16.44 17.02 -29.50
CA TYR A 315 -15.57 15.85 -29.68
C TYR A 315 -16.33 14.56 -30.04
N GLY A 316 -17.64 14.53 -29.84
CA GLY A 316 -18.50 13.39 -30.17
C GLY A 316 -18.99 12.59 -28.95
N LEU A 317 -18.71 13.05 -27.73
CA LEU A 317 -19.31 12.45 -26.54
C LEU A 317 -20.78 12.84 -26.46
N PHE A 318 -21.62 11.89 -26.06
CA PHE A 318 -23.03 12.15 -25.78
C PHE A 318 -23.25 12.16 -24.28
N SER A 319 -24.30 12.87 -23.85
CA SER A 319 -24.64 13.01 -22.44
C SER A 319 -26.04 12.49 -22.18
N GLU A 320 -26.22 11.85 -21.03
CA GLU A 320 -27.54 11.47 -20.53
C GLU A 320 -27.71 11.96 -19.09
N ILE A 321 -28.94 12.22 -18.67
CA ILE A 321 -29.27 12.46 -17.25
C ILE A 321 -29.71 11.13 -16.66
N ILE A 322 -28.92 10.58 -15.74
CA ILE A 322 -29.19 9.31 -15.07
C ILE A 322 -29.12 9.56 -13.56
N SER A 323 -30.18 9.16 -12.84
CA SER A 323 -30.32 9.42 -11.39
C SER A 323 -30.04 10.89 -11.03
N TRP A 324 -30.67 11.82 -11.76
CA TRP A 324 -30.56 13.28 -11.56
C TRP A 324 -29.17 13.88 -11.81
N LYS A 325 -28.23 13.11 -12.36
CA LYS A 325 -26.87 13.56 -12.67
C LYS A 325 -26.59 13.51 -14.16
N LEU A 326 -26.01 14.57 -14.71
CA LEU A 326 -25.49 14.58 -16.08
C LEU A 326 -24.24 13.71 -16.17
N ARG A 327 -24.23 12.76 -17.10
CA ARG A 327 -23.12 11.82 -17.33
C ARG A 327 -22.73 11.87 -18.80
N PHE A 328 -21.43 11.82 -19.10
CA PHE A 328 -20.90 11.81 -20.46
C PHE A 328 -20.33 10.44 -20.81
N PHE A 329 -20.60 10.00 -22.03
CA PHE A 329 -20.18 8.70 -22.53
C PHE A 329 -19.54 8.82 -23.90
N VAL A 330 -18.57 7.94 -24.15
CA VAL A 330 -18.01 7.72 -25.48
C VAL A 330 -18.94 6.74 -26.23
N PRO A 331 -19.35 7.04 -27.47
CA PRO A 331 -20.08 6.09 -28.32
C PRO A 331 -19.36 4.75 -28.43
N VAL A 332 -20.10 3.66 -28.26
CA VAL A 332 -19.57 2.30 -28.45
C VAL A 332 -19.69 1.96 -29.93
N GLY A 333 -18.57 1.62 -30.58
CA GLY A 333 -18.52 1.27 -32.00
C GLY A 333 -17.28 1.84 -32.69
N ALA A 334 -17.29 1.89 -34.02
CA ALA A 334 -16.14 2.30 -34.84
C ALA A 334 -15.69 3.75 -34.59
N LEU A 335 -16.57 4.62 -34.08
CA LEU A 335 -16.25 6.01 -33.74
C LEU A 335 -15.54 6.16 -32.39
N GLY A 336 -15.58 5.12 -31.54
CA GLY A 336 -15.05 5.17 -30.18
C GLY A 336 -13.54 5.50 -30.11
N PRO A 337 -12.68 4.79 -30.87
CA PRO A 337 -11.25 5.11 -30.93
C PRO A 337 -10.98 6.54 -31.39
N GLU A 338 -11.66 7.05 -32.42
CA GLU A 338 -11.44 8.42 -32.92
C GLU A 338 -11.75 9.48 -31.84
N ILE A 339 -12.85 9.31 -31.11
CA ILE A 339 -13.28 10.22 -30.04
C ILE A 339 -12.31 10.16 -28.85
N ILE A 340 -11.82 8.96 -28.50
CA ILE A 340 -10.76 8.81 -27.50
C ILE A 340 -9.49 9.50 -27.96
N GLY A 341 -9.12 9.41 -29.24
CA GLY A 341 -7.96 10.12 -29.79
C GLY A 341 -8.04 11.63 -29.56
N LYS A 342 -9.18 12.25 -29.90
CA LYS A 342 -9.42 13.69 -29.64
C LYS A 342 -9.32 14.04 -28.15
N LEU A 343 -9.76 13.15 -27.26
CA LEU A 343 -9.61 13.34 -25.82
C LEU A 343 -8.15 13.25 -25.39
N LEU A 344 -7.41 12.23 -25.83
CA LEU A 344 -6.03 12.00 -25.44
C LEU A 344 -5.07 13.08 -25.99
N ASP A 345 -5.35 13.60 -27.18
CA ASP A 345 -4.59 14.72 -27.78
C ASP A 345 -4.71 15.99 -26.93
N ARG A 346 -5.89 16.23 -26.35
CA ARG A 346 -6.15 17.42 -25.55
C ARG A 346 -5.84 17.23 -24.06
N PHE A 347 -6.12 16.04 -23.55
CA PHE A 347 -5.99 15.65 -22.16
C PHE A 347 -5.14 14.38 -22.09
N PRO A 348 -3.80 14.52 -22.08
CA PRO A 348 -2.90 13.37 -22.04
C PRO A 348 -3.18 12.46 -20.84
N VAL A 349 -2.87 11.17 -21.00
CA VAL A 349 -2.98 10.20 -19.90
C VAL A 349 -1.93 10.53 -18.83
N GLU A 350 -2.38 10.75 -17.60
CA GLU A 350 -1.51 10.90 -16.42
C GLU A 350 -1.20 9.55 -15.76
N ARG A 351 -2.18 8.64 -15.75
CA ARG A 351 -2.05 7.34 -15.09
C ARG A 351 -2.99 6.30 -15.71
N ILE A 352 -2.52 5.06 -15.80
CA ILE A 352 -3.32 3.89 -16.15
C ILE A 352 -3.43 3.04 -14.87
N SER A 353 -4.66 2.77 -14.43
CA SER A 353 -4.94 2.00 -13.23
C SER A 353 -5.80 0.78 -13.57
N GLU A 354 -5.64 -0.31 -12.83
CA GLU A 354 -6.58 -1.43 -12.93
C GLU A 354 -7.79 -1.22 -12.02
N ARG A 355 -8.97 -1.65 -12.48
CA ARG A 355 -10.17 -1.70 -11.67
C ARG A 355 -10.04 -2.90 -10.73
N VAL A 356 -9.79 -2.64 -9.45
CA VAL A 356 -9.90 -3.66 -8.39
C VAL A 356 -11.33 -4.20 -8.44
N ALA A 357 -11.47 -5.51 -8.64
CA ALA A 357 -12.76 -6.17 -8.48
C ALA A 357 -13.15 -6.05 -7.01
N ALA A 358 -14.24 -5.32 -6.75
CA ALA A 358 -14.89 -5.28 -5.45
C ALA A 358 -15.48 -6.65 -5.12
#